data_AF-A2ELT6-F1
#
_entry.id   AF-A2ELT6-F1
#
_cell.length_a   1.000
_cell.length_b   1.000
_cell.length_c   1.000
_cell.angle_alpha   90.00
_cell.angle_beta   90.00
_cell.angle_gamma   90.00
#
_symmetry.space_group_name_H-M   'P 1'
#
loop_
_entity.id
_entity.type
_entity.pdbx_description
1 polymer ?
#
loop_
_entity_poly.entity_id
_entity_poly.type
_entity_poly.pdbx_seq_one_letter_code
_entity_poly.pdbx_strand_id
1 'polypeptide(L)'
;MTEEHSVFFIADANFFIQGGAQVDCPNVIYMTEEAMQEVRDARAKQILQNFQLSHEIIVRQPTSESVTAVTQAATDSGNAVLLSKTDIGLLALAFDFMPEEQEEKPKKETQEPQFDEWITAESYGKIQDDDDVILCTSDATMQCVAQILGITVVSSTGARVAEVKRWLLRCSACNTETLDATKEFCPECGQHTLIRYALVMRDGVEKELPLPRRFEPTARGKRFSIPKHVGGRHGKKDIILSEDVLNEERRKFRWSGGARKTPQAEGTFFEPRAMPRQEPQYGYGNVNPNQPRHLLGKKKKSNRK
;
A
#
# COMPACT_ATOMS: atom_id res chain seq x y z
N MET A 1 3.81 -45.27 4.72
CA MET A 1 3.83 -44.33 5.85
C MET A 1 4.60 -43.14 5.33
N THR A 2 3.89 -42.21 4.70
CA THR A 2 4.47 -41.01 4.08
C THR A 2 4.76 -40.03 5.20
N GLU A 3 6.03 -39.67 5.37
CA GLU A 3 6.43 -38.57 6.24
C GLU A 3 5.78 -37.31 5.66
N GLU A 4 4.74 -36.81 6.33
CA GLU A 4 4.14 -35.52 6.01
C GLU A 4 5.19 -34.47 6.32
N HIS A 5 5.87 -33.94 5.29
CA HIS A 5 6.63 -32.70 5.42
C HIS A 5 5.65 -31.63 5.92
N SER A 6 5.80 -31.25 7.20
CA SER A 6 4.87 -30.33 7.84
C SER A 6 5.16 -28.90 7.38
N VAL A 7 4.52 -28.48 6.29
CA VAL A 7 4.53 -27.08 5.87
C VAL A 7 3.80 -26.24 6.91
N PHE A 8 4.50 -25.29 7.52
CA PHE A 8 3.91 -24.34 8.46
C PHE A 8 3.30 -23.16 7.69
N PHE A 9 1.97 -23.13 7.61
CA PHE A 9 1.24 -22.04 6.94
C PHE A 9 0.70 -21.04 7.96
N ILE A 10 1.26 -19.83 7.97
CA ILE A 10 0.83 -18.73 8.85
C ILE A 10 -0.11 -17.81 8.04
N ALA A 11 -1.33 -17.60 8.53
CA ALA A 11 -2.32 -16.74 7.88
C ALA A 11 -2.46 -15.38 8.57
N ASP A 12 -2.42 -14.31 7.78
CA ASP A 12 -2.80 -12.95 8.18
C ASP A 12 -4.34 -12.79 8.19
N ALA A 13 -4.88 -11.83 8.94
CA ALA A 13 -6.30 -11.46 8.91
C ALA A 13 -6.77 -11.08 7.49
N ASN A 14 -5.90 -10.45 6.69
CA ASN A 14 -6.16 -10.11 5.29
C ASN A 14 -6.50 -11.32 4.42
N PHE A 15 -5.99 -12.51 4.76
CA PHE A 15 -6.32 -13.76 4.06
C PHE A 15 -7.84 -14.00 4.06
N PHE A 16 -8.49 -13.81 5.20
CA PHE A 16 -9.94 -13.99 5.36
C PHE A 16 -10.74 -12.80 4.82
N ILE A 17 -10.19 -11.59 4.87
CA ILE A 17 -10.84 -10.39 4.34
C ILE A 17 -10.95 -10.43 2.81
N GLN A 18 -9.88 -10.85 2.13
CA GLN A 18 -9.82 -10.86 0.66
C GLN A 18 -10.47 -12.08 0.02
N GLY A 19 -10.84 -13.09 0.82
CA GLY A 19 -11.72 -14.15 0.36
C GLY A 19 -11.22 -15.56 0.60
N GLY A 20 -9.93 -15.76 0.90
CA GLY A 20 -9.26 -17.04 1.25
C GLY A 20 -9.35 -18.20 0.24
N ALA A 21 -10.44 -18.29 -0.51
CA ALA A 21 -10.90 -19.44 -1.29
C ALA A 21 -10.14 -19.66 -2.61
N GLN A 22 -9.13 -18.85 -2.89
CA GLN A 22 -8.32 -18.97 -4.10
C GLN A 22 -6.95 -19.56 -3.83
N VAL A 23 -6.56 -19.76 -2.57
CA VAL A 23 -5.27 -20.34 -2.21
C VAL A 23 -5.48 -21.78 -1.81
N ASP A 24 -4.71 -22.69 -2.41
CA ASP A 24 -4.63 -24.08 -1.97
C ASP A 24 -3.77 -24.14 -0.69
N CYS A 25 -4.40 -24.04 0.48
CA CYS A 25 -3.73 -24.02 1.77
C CYS A 25 -3.73 -25.41 2.43
N PRO A 26 -2.70 -25.74 3.24
CA PRO A 26 -2.66 -27.02 3.95
C PRO A 26 -3.75 -27.09 5.03
N ASN A 27 -4.08 -28.32 5.46
CA ASN A 27 -5.13 -28.59 6.45
C ASN A 27 -4.93 -27.86 7.78
N VAL A 28 -3.68 -27.56 8.16
CA VAL A 28 -3.35 -26.87 9.41
C VAL A 28 -2.90 -25.45 9.12
N ILE A 29 -3.56 -24.47 9.73
CA ILE A 29 -3.28 -23.04 9.57
C ILE A 29 -2.91 -22.46 10.94
N TYR A 30 -1.81 -21.72 11.00
CA TYR A 30 -1.35 -21.05 12.21
C TYR A 30 -1.69 -19.56 12.19
N MET A 31 -2.09 -19.02 13.34
CA MET A 31 -2.38 -17.59 13.50
C MET A 31 -2.17 -17.15 14.94
N THR A 32 -1.96 -15.85 15.17
CA THR A 32 -1.97 -15.27 16.52
C THR A 32 -3.39 -14.97 16.99
N GLU A 33 -3.59 -14.90 18.30
CA GLU A 33 -4.90 -14.55 18.86
C GLU A 33 -5.33 -13.14 18.45
N GLU A 34 -4.38 -12.21 18.38
CA GLU A 34 -4.65 -10.81 18.03
C GLU A 34 -5.13 -10.68 16.58
N ALA A 35 -4.51 -11.42 15.65
CA ALA A 35 -4.92 -11.43 14.25
C ALA A 35 -6.33 -12.03 14.06
N MET A 36 -6.70 -13.06 14.84
CA MET A 36 -8.08 -13.57 14.83
C MET A 36 -9.10 -12.53 15.30
N GLN A 37 -8.75 -11.72 16.31
CA GLN A 37 -9.64 -10.65 16.82
C GLN A 37 -9.76 -9.45 15.86
N GLU A 38 -8.86 -9.34 14.89
CA GLU A 38 -8.90 -8.33 13.82
C GLU A 38 -9.97 -8.64 12.77
N VAL A 39 -10.34 -9.92 12.59
CA VAL A 39 -11.39 -10.36 11.65
C VAL A 39 -12.78 -9.99 12.18
N ARG A 40 -13.17 -8.73 11.96
CA ARG A 40 -14.41 -8.14 12.51
C ARG A 40 -15.58 -8.11 11.52
N ASP A 41 -15.28 -8.03 10.23
CA ASP A 41 -16.27 -7.89 9.16
C ASP A 41 -17.15 -9.12 9.04
N ALA A 42 -18.45 -8.92 8.80
CA ALA A 42 -19.43 -10.00 8.74
C ALA A 42 -19.07 -11.06 7.68
N ARG A 43 -18.63 -10.60 6.50
CA ARG A 43 -18.18 -11.48 5.41
C ARG A 43 -16.92 -12.26 5.78
N ALA A 44 -15.92 -11.59 6.35
CA ALA A 44 -14.67 -12.23 6.75
C ALA A 44 -14.88 -13.25 7.89
N LYS A 45 -15.80 -12.97 8.82
CA LYS A 45 -16.22 -13.92 9.86
C LYS A 45 -16.89 -15.17 9.30
N GLN A 46 -17.78 -15.01 8.30
CA GLN A 46 -18.40 -16.16 7.63
C GLN A 46 -17.34 -17.02 6.92
N ILE A 47 -16.37 -16.39 6.27
CA ILE A 47 -15.26 -17.10 5.62
C ILE A 47 -14.45 -17.87 6.67
N LEU A 48 -14.04 -17.21 7.76
CA LEU A 48 -13.30 -17.86 8.85
C LEU A 48 -14.06 -19.06 9.44
N GLN A 49 -15.38 -18.94 9.66
CA GLN A 49 -16.22 -20.05 10.11
C GLN A 49 -16.25 -21.21 9.12
N ASN A 50 -16.32 -20.93 7.81
CA ASN A 50 -16.28 -21.97 6.78
C ASN A 50 -14.91 -22.68 6.73
N PHE A 51 -13.82 -21.93 6.91
CA PHE A 51 -12.48 -22.49 6.99
C PHE A 51 -12.33 -23.40 8.21
N GLN A 52 -12.86 -23.02 9.38
CA GLN A 52 -12.84 -23.85 10.59
C GLN A 52 -13.57 -25.21 10.43
N LEU A 53 -14.45 -25.37 9.44
CA LEU A 53 -15.10 -26.65 9.15
C LEU A 53 -14.23 -27.61 8.33
N SER A 54 -13.27 -27.07 7.57
CA SER A 54 -12.46 -27.81 6.60
C SER A 54 -10.98 -27.88 6.98
N HIS A 55 -10.50 -26.92 7.75
CA HIS A 55 -9.11 -26.73 8.15
C HIS A 55 -9.03 -26.53 9.66
N GLU A 56 -7.95 -27.04 10.26
CA GLU A 56 -7.63 -26.84 11.67
C GLU A 56 -6.84 -25.54 11.85
N ILE A 57 -7.46 -24.54 12.48
CA ILE A 57 -6.80 -23.26 12.80
C ILE A 57 -6.20 -23.34 14.20
N ILE A 58 -4.87 -23.35 14.29
CA ILE A 58 -4.11 -23.37 15.53
C ILE A 58 -3.70 -21.95 15.90
N VAL A 59 -4.19 -21.50 17.06
CA VAL A 59 -3.79 -20.22 17.63
C VAL A 59 -2.53 -20.42 18.46
N ARG A 60 -1.43 -19.76 18.07
CA ARG A 60 -0.15 -19.82 18.79
C ARG A 60 0.40 -18.42 18.98
N GLN A 61 1.01 -18.19 20.14
CA GLN A 61 1.71 -16.95 20.44
C GLN A 61 3.21 -17.11 20.17
N PRO A 62 3.87 -16.07 19.63
CA PRO A 62 5.29 -16.12 19.34
C PRO A 62 6.14 -16.03 20.62
N THR A 63 7.40 -16.46 20.52
CA THR A 63 8.39 -16.28 21.58
C THR A 63 8.81 -14.81 21.69
N SER A 64 9.21 -14.38 22.88
CA SER A 64 9.68 -13.00 23.10
C SER A 64 11.00 -12.71 22.36
N GLU A 65 11.81 -13.73 22.11
CA GLU A 65 13.08 -13.64 21.37
C GLU A 65 12.83 -13.36 19.89
N SER A 66 11.88 -14.05 19.28
CA SER A 66 11.50 -13.80 17.88
C SER A 66 10.88 -12.42 17.69
N VAL A 67 10.06 -11.96 18.64
CA VAL A 67 9.49 -10.60 18.59
C VAL A 67 10.58 -9.53 18.60
N THR A 68 11.62 -9.68 19.42
CA THR A 68 12.72 -8.70 19.45
C THR A 68 13.55 -8.75 18.18
N ALA A 69 13.85 -9.94 17.65
CA ALA A 69 14.57 -10.10 16.37
C ALA A 69 13.82 -9.46 15.19
N VAL A 70 12.52 -9.71 15.06
CA VAL A 70 11.68 -9.10 14.02
C VAL A 70 11.60 -7.59 14.19
N THR A 71 11.49 -7.10 15.43
CA THR A 71 11.43 -5.65 15.70
C THR A 71 12.75 -4.97 15.31
N GLN A 72 13.90 -5.62 15.56
CA GLN A 72 15.21 -5.13 15.11
C GLN A 72 15.28 -5.08 13.58
N ALA A 73 14.91 -6.16 12.89
CA ALA A 73 14.88 -6.20 11.43
C ALA A 73 13.94 -5.13 10.81
N ALA A 74 12.78 -4.90 11.44
CA ALA A 74 11.85 -3.85 11.04
C ALA A 74 12.43 -2.44 11.26
N THR A 75 13.22 -2.25 12.31
CA THR A 75 13.88 -0.97 12.61
C THR A 75 15.01 -0.69 11.62
N ASP A 76 15.85 -1.70 11.36
CA ASP A 76 16.97 -1.60 10.44
C ASP A 76 16.53 -1.32 9.00
N SER A 77 15.38 -1.88 8.60
CA SER A 77 14.75 -1.60 7.29
C SER A 77 13.92 -0.31 7.24
N GLY A 78 13.77 0.39 8.37
CA GLY A 78 12.97 1.62 8.47
C GLY A 78 11.47 1.40 8.31
N ASN A 79 10.97 0.16 8.46
CA ASN A 79 9.55 -0.18 8.32
C ASN A 79 8.82 -0.29 9.67
N ALA A 80 9.53 -0.20 10.80
CA ALA A 80 8.95 -0.32 12.14
C ALA A 80 7.79 0.66 12.44
N VAL A 81 7.78 1.84 11.83
CA VAL A 81 6.71 2.84 12.02
C VAL A 81 5.41 2.43 11.33
N LEU A 82 5.49 1.61 10.28
CA LEU A 82 4.34 1.19 9.47
C LEU A 82 3.71 -0.12 9.95
N LEU A 83 4.49 -0.97 10.63
CA LEU A 83 4.02 -2.25 11.14
C LEU A 83 3.23 -2.10 12.43
N SER A 84 2.11 -2.80 12.52
CA SER A 84 1.32 -2.91 13.74
C SER A 84 1.89 -4.00 14.67
N LYS A 85 1.37 -4.05 15.90
CA LYS A 85 1.77 -5.08 16.88
C LYS A 85 1.34 -6.49 16.42
N THR A 86 0.18 -6.61 15.78
CA THR A 86 -0.33 -7.87 15.23
C THR A 86 0.57 -8.37 14.10
N ASP A 87 1.04 -7.46 13.24
CA ASP A 87 1.97 -7.78 12.15
C ASP A 87 3.31 -8.31 12.67
N ILE A 88 3.88 -7.64 13.68
CA ILE A 88 5.11 -8.09 14.34
C ILE A 88 4.90 -9.48 14.97
N GLY A 89 3.74 -9.72 15.58
CA GLY A 89 3.39 -11.01 16.16
C GLY A 89 3.31 -12.14 15.14
N LEU A 90 2.69 -11.90 13.97
CA LEU A 90 2.60 -12.88 12.88
C LEU A 90 3.97 -13.18 12.25
N LEU A 91 4.79 -12.14 12.03
CA LEU A 91 6.15 -12.28 11.53
C LEU A 91 7.02 -13.07 12.53
N ALA A 92 6.90 -12.78 13.83
CA ALA A 92 7.62 -13.49 14.87
C ALA A 92 7.17 -14.96 14.99
N LEU A 93 5.88 -15.22 14.82
CA LEU A 93 5.35 -16.58 14.81
C LEU A 93 5.92 -17.37 13.62
N ALA A 94 5.98 -16.75 12.43
CA ALA A 94 6.61 -17.37 11.28
C ALA A 94 8.10 -17.63 11.52
N PHE A 95 8.81 -16.69 12.14
CA PHE A 95 10.23 -16.83 12.49
C PHE A 95 10.48 -17.97 13.50
N ASP A 96 9.58 -18.19 14.47
CA ASP A 96 9.67 -19.31 15.43
C ASP A 96 9.62 -20.70 14.77
N PHE A 97 8.95 -20.81 13.63
CA PHE A 97 8.84 -22.06 12.87
C PHE A 97 10.00 -22.26 11.90
N MET A 98 10.85 -21.24 11.72
CA MET A 98 12.02 -21.39 10.87
C MET A 98 13.04 -22.31 11.55
N PRO A 99 13.66 -23.24 10.81
CA PRO A 99 14.71 -24.08 11.34
C PRO A 99 15.91 -23.21 11.77
N GLU A 100 16.39 -23.40 13.00
CA GLU A 100 17.49 -22.62 13.61
C GLU A 100 18.83 -22.76 12.87
N GLU A 101 18.97 -23.79 12.02
CA GLU A 101 20.10 -23.95 11.11
C GLU A 101 19.60 -24.56 9.79
N GLN A 102 19.88 -23.90 8.67
CA GLN A 102 20.02 -24.58 7.39
C GLN A 102 21.29 -24.07 6.71
N GLU A 103 22.22 -25.00 6.50
CA GLU A 103 23.18 -25.00 5.40
C GLU A 103 22.52 -24.34 4.18
N GLU A 104 23.26 -23.50 3.45
CA GLU A 104 22.78 -22.89 2.20
C GLU A 104 22.11 -23.98 1.34
N LYS A 105 20.77 -24.09 1.39
CA LYS A 105 20.02 -24.94 0.48
C LYS A 105 20.49 -24.46 -0.90
N PRO A 106 21.06 -25.34 -1.75
CA PRO A 106 21.53 -24.92 -3.06
C PRO A 106 20.34 -24.24 -3.70
N LYS A 107 20.49 -22.95 -4.06
CA LYS A 107 19.44 -22.20 -4.76
C LYS A 107 19.03 -23.07 -5.92
N LYS A 108 17.88 -23.76 -5.82
CA LYS A 108 17.33 -24.52 -6.94
C LYS A 108 17.29 -23.51 -8.07
N GLU A 109 17.90 -23.82 -9.20
CA GLU A 109 17.82 -22.99 -10.39
C GLU A 109 16.34 -22.72 -10.63
N THR A 110 15.85 -21.57 -10.17
CA THR A 110 14.51 -21.11 -10.46
C THR A 110 14.59 -20.85 -11.94
N GLN A 111 14.11 -21.79 -12.75
CA GLN A 111 13.98 -21.60 -14.17
C GLN A 111 13.27 -20.26 -14.31
N GLU A 112 13.93 -19.28 -14.95
CA GLU A 112 13.27 -18.01 -15.23
C GLU A 112 11.94 -18.37 -15.88
N PRO A 113 10.80 -17.89 -15.33
CA PRO A 113 9.50 -18.25 -15.87
C PRO A 113 9.55 -17.91 -17.35
N GLN A 114 9.51 -18.95 -18.18
CA GLN A 114 9.61 -18.79 -19.62
C GLN A 114 8.47 -17.85 -20.00
N PHE A 115 8.80 -16.69 -20.58
CA PHE A 115 7.90 -15.55 -20.77
C PHE A 115 6.56 -15.88 -21.47
N ASP A 116 6.44 -17.07 -22.05
CA ASP A 116 5.30 -17.56 -22.84
C ASP A 116 4.30 -18.45 -22.07
N GLU A 117 4.51 -18.77 -20.79
CA GLU A 117 3.49 -19.48 -20.00
C GLU A 117 2.39 -18.51 -19.52
N TRP A 118 1.16 -18.73 -20.02
CA TRP A 118 -0.01 -18.00 -19.56
C TRP A 118 -0.40 -18.46 -18.15
N ILE A 119 -0.81 -17.50 -17.31
CA ILE A 119 -1.49 -17.82 -16.06
C ILE A 119 -2.84 -18.47 -16.41
N THR A 120 -2.94 -19.78 -16.22
CA THR A 120 -4.16 -20.56 -16.45
C THR A 120 -4.97 -20.66 -15.17
N ALA A 121 -6.27 -21.00 -15.27
CA ALA A 121 -7.10 -21.24 -14.09
C ALA A 121 -6.58 -22.38 -13.20
N GLU A 122 -5.83 -23.32 -13.79
CA GLU A 122 -5.22 -24.46 -13.09
C GLU A 122 -3.90 -24.13 -12.41
N SER A 123 -3.19 -23.08 -12.86
CA SER A 123 -1.96 -22.59 -12.23
C SER A 123 -2.23 -21.49 -11.21
N TYR A 124 -3.39 -20.84 -11.27
CA TYR A 124 -3.77 -19.78 -10.35
C TYR A 124 -4.09 -20.35 -8.96
N GLY A 125 -3.47 -19.82 -7.90
CA GLY A 125 -3.76 -20.25 -6.52
C GLY A 125 -2.90 -21.38 -5.97
N LYS A 126 -2.07 -22.02 -6.80
CA LYS A 126 -1.18 -23.10 -6.36
C LYS A 126 0.02 -22.55 -5.62
N ILE A 127 0.22 -23.03 -4.40
CA ILE A 127 1.45 -22.82 -3.66
C ILE A 127 2.51 -23.77 -4.24
N GLN A 128 3.75 -23.29 -4.40
CA GLN A 128 4.86 -24.16 -4.74
C GLN A 128 5.33 -24.85 -3.44
N ASP A 129 5.22 -26.18 -3.37
CA ASP A 129 5.42 -26.99 -2.15
C ASP A 129 6.89 -27.12 -1.69
N ASP A 130 7.77 -26.19 -2.06
CA ASP A 130 9.22 -26.29 -1.80
C ASP A 130 9.66 -25.70 -0.45
N ASP A 131 8.79 -24.95 0.25
CA ASP A 131 9.14 -24.15 1.41
C ASP A 131 8.55 -24.71 2.72
N ASP A 132 9.37 -24.77 3.77
CA ASP A 132 9.01 -25.31 5.09
C ASP A 132 8.06 -24.37 5.87
N VAL A 133 8.20 -23.06 5.69
CA VAL A 133 7.43 -22.01 6.38
C VAL A 133 6.91 -21.01 5.35
N ILE A 134 5.59 -20.78 5.37
CA ILE A 134 4.90 -19.90 4.43
C ILE A 134 4.06 -18.90 5.21
N LEU A 135 4.32 -17.61 5.00
CA LEU A 135 3.48 -16.52 5.48
C LEU A 135 2.53 -16.07 4.36
N CYS A 136 1.22 -16.13 4.59
CA CYS A 136 0.22 -15.61 3.68
C CYS A 136 -0.23 -14.21 4.10
N THR A 137 0.22 -13.19 3.37
CA THR A 137 -0.16 -11.79 3.63
C THR A 137 -0.26 -10.98 2.34
N SER A 138 -1.13 -9.97 2.36
CA SER A 138 -1.28 -9.00 1.27
C SER A 138 -0.61 -7.66 1.55
N ASP A 139 -0.11 -7.43 2.78
CA ASP A 139 0.52 -6.16 3.13
C ASP A 139 1.96 -6.11 2.61
N ALA A 140 2.28 -5.06 1.84
CA ALA A 140 3.61 -4.84 1.30
C ALA A 140 4.66 -4.62 2.41
N THR A 141 4.29 -4.04 3.55
CA THR A 141 5.23 -3.76 4.64
C THR A 141 5.65 -5.05 5.35
N MET A 142 4.70 -5.94 5.63
CA MET A 142 4.97 -7.29 6.16
C MET A 142 5.79 -8.11 5.17
N GLN A 143 5.44 -8.07 3.88
CA GLN A 143 6.18 -8.75 2.81
C GLN A 143 7.66 -8.31 2.76
N CYS A 144 7.94 -7.01 2.88
CA CYS A 144 9.32 -6.49 2.91
C CYS A 144 10.12 -7.09 4.08
N VAL A 145 9.58 -7.02 5.30
CA VAL A 145 10.31 -7.49 6.49
C VAL A 145 10.44 -9.01 6.49
N ALA A 146 9.42 -9.74 6.05
CA ALA A 146 9.50 -11.18 5.86
C ALA A 146 10.60 -11.58 4.87
N GLN A 147 10.77 -10.86 3.75
CA GLN A 147 11.88 -11.13 2.81
C GLN A 147 13.26 -10.86 3.42
N ILE A 148 13.40 -9.88 4.31
CA ILE A 148 14.67 -9.61 5.02
C ILE A 148 14.99 -10.74 5.99
N LEU A 149 13.97 -11.30 6.64
CA LEU A 149 14.08 -12.45 7.54
C LEU A 149 14.23 -13.78 6.79
N GLY A 150 14.15 -13.78 5.46
CA GLY A 150 14.20 -15.00 4.64
C GLY A 150 12.92 -15.84 4.69
N ILE A 151 11.81 -15.30 5.18
CA ILE A 151 10.52 -15.98 5.25
C ILE A 151 9.90 -15.99 3.85
N THR A 152 9.48 -17.17 3.38
CA THR A 152 8.73 -17.27 2.13
C THR A 152 7.34 -16.67 2.31
N VAL A 153 7.01 -15.69 1.47
CA VAL A 153 5.72 -14.99 1.50
C VAL A 153 4.89 -15.34 0.28
N VAL A 154 3.63 -15.63 0.53
CA VAL A 154 2.61 -15.88 -0.48
C VAL A 154 1.52 -14.80 -0.37
N SER A 155 1.07 -14.31 -1.52
CA SER A 155 -0.05 -13.39 -1.59
C SER A 155 -1.37 -14.11 -1.30
N SER A 156 -2.45 -13.37 -1.02
CA SER A 156 -3.81 -13.90 -0.92
C SER A 156 -4.33 -14.61 -2.18
N THR A 157 -3.58 -14.52 -3.29
CA THR A 157 -3.84 -15.21 -4.56
C THR A 157 -3.05 -16.50 -4.74
N GLY A 158 -2.23 -16.90 -3.77
CA GLY A 158 -1.39 -18.10 -3.83
C GLY A 158 -0.05 -17.89 -4.56
N ALA A 159 0.17 -16.74 -5.18
CA ALA A 159 1.42 -16.41 -5.84
C ALA A 159 2.54 -16.12 -4.83
N ARG A 160 3.71 -16.77 -5.01
CA ARG A 160 4.94 -16.48 -4.26
C ARG A 160 5.44 -15.07 -4.58
N VAL A 161 5.77 -14.31 -3.54
CA VAL A 161 6.24 -12.94 -3.66
C VAL A 161 7.74 -12.93 -3.92
N ALA A 162 8.14 -12.76 -5.19
CA ALA A 162 9.55 -12.65 -5.59
C ALA A 162 10.14 -11.27 -5.31
N GLU A 163 9.34 -10.21 -5.44
CA GLU A 163 9.80 -8.83 -5.38
C GLU A 163 8.73 -7.94 -4.76
N VAL A 164 9.13 -7.12 -3.78
CA VAL A 164 8.23 -6.17 -3.12
C VAL A 164 8.61 -4.76 -3.50
N LYS A 165 7.65 -4.03 -4.08
CA LYS A 165 7.84 -2.63 -4.46
C LYS A 165 7.17 -1.71 -3.44
N ARG A 166 7.96 -0.96 -2.69
CA ARG A 166 7.48 0.10 -1.79
C ARG A 166 7.60 1.48 -2.44
N TRP A 167 6.66 2.36 -2.14
CA TRP A 167 6.63 3.73 -2.66
C TRP A 167 6.89 4.73 -1.56
N LEU A 168 7.89 5.59 -1.74
CA LEU A 168 8.25 6.63 -0.78
C LEU A 168 8.19 8.01 -1.44
N LEU A 169 8.14 9.04 -0.61
CA LEU A 169 8.24 10.43 -1.03
C LEU A 169 9.58 11.02 -0.59
N ARG A 170 10.34 11.61 -1.53
CA ARG A 170 11.59 12.35 -1.25
C ARG A 170 11.43 13.78 -1.71
N CYS A 171 11.78 14.74 -0.85
CA CYS A 171 11.71 16.15 -1.21
C CYS A 171 12.84 16.52 -2.19
N SER A 172 12.51 17.13 -3.34
CA SER A 172 13.53 17.57 -4.30
C SER A 172 14.43 18.71 -3.81
N ALA A 173 14.03 19.40 -2.73
CA ALA A 173 14.70 20.61 -2.23
C ALA A 173 15.63 20.31 -1.04
N CYS A 174 15.12 19.62 -0.01
CA CYS A 174 15.88 19.29 1.19
C CYS A 174 16.29 17.81 1.29
N ASN A 175 15.90 16.97 0.33
CA ASN A 175 16.16 15.52 0.30
C ASN A 175 15.58 14.70 1.46
N THR A 176 14.78 15.31 2.34
CA THR A 176 14.05 14.60 3.40
C THR A 176 13.09 13.60 2.79
N GLU A 177 13.05 12.41 3.39
CA GLU A 177 12.16 11.32 3.01
C GLU A 177 10.97 11.23 3.95
N THR A 178 9.86 10.73 3.43
CA THR A 178 8.63 10.57 4.20
C THR A 178 7.90 9.33 3.70
N LEU A 179 7.46 8.51 4.66
CA LEU A 179 6.68 7.29 4.41
C LEU A 179 5.19 7.62 4.22
N ASP A 180 4.72 8.76 4.72
CA ASP A 180 3.33 9.20 4.61
C ASP A 180 2.97 9.56 3.15
N ALA A 181 2.37 8.62 2.42
CA ALA A 181 1.91 8.82 1.04
C ALA A 181 0.79 9.87 0.90
N THR A 182 0.19 10.30 2.00
CA THR A 182 -0.91 11.28 2.03
C THR A 182 -0.43 12.73 2.03
N LYS A 183 0.86 12.96 2.31
CA LYS A 183 1.45 14.30 2.37
C LYS A 183 1.77 14.82 0.97
N GLU A 184 1.34 16.05 0.72
CA GLU A 184 1.64 16.81 -0.50
C GLU A 184 2.79 17.81 -0.28
N PHE A 185 2.96 18.27 0.97
CA PHE A 185 4.00 19.21 1.38
C PHE A 185 5.08 18.49 2.20
N CYS A 186 6.33 18.90 2.03
CA CYS A 186 7.43 18.34 2.81
C CYS A 186 7.30 18.74 4.30
N PRO A 187 7.43 17.80 5.25
CA PRO A 187 7.24 18.08 6.68
C PRO A 187 8.33 18.97 7.27
N GLU A 188 9.53 19.00 6.69
CA GLU A 188 10.65 19.82 7.19
C GLU A 188 10.68 21.21 6.57
N CYS A 189 10.63 21.30 5.23
CA CYS A 189 10.79 22.58 4.53
C CYS A 189 9.47 23.24 4.10
N GLY A 190 8.33 22.56 4.28
CA GLY A 190 6.99 23.07 3.94
C GLY A 190 6.72 23.24 2.44
N GLN A 191 7.64 22.85 1.56
CA GLN A 191 7.53 23.06 0.11
C GLN A 191 6.78 21.90 -0.57
N HIS A 192 5.95 22.22 -1.57
CA HIS A 192 5.27 21.24 -2.43
C HIS A 192 6.23 20.69 -3.51
N THR A 193 7.24 19.93 -3.08
CA THR A 193 8.30 19.37 -3.93
C THR A 193 8.59 17.90 -3.64
N LEU A 194 7.63 17.20 -3.02
CA LEU A 194 7.74 15.76 -2.80
C LEU A 194 7.65 15.02 -4.14
N ILE A 195 8.63 14.15 -4.39
CA ILE A 195 8.71 13.29 -5.55
C ILE A 195 8.48 11.87 -5.08
N ARG A 196 7.59 11.15 -5.76
CA ARG A 196 7.37 9.73 -5.51
C ARG A 196 8.46 8.91 -6.20
N TYR A 197 9.17 8.11 -5.42
CA TYR A 197 10.15 7.15 -5.92
C TYR A 197 9.81 5.76 -5.36
N ALA A 198 10.40 4.72 -5.94
CA ALA A 198 10.13 3.34 -5.56
C ALA A 198 11.41 2.67 -5.12
N LEU A 199 11.32 1.94 -4.01
CA LEU A 199 12.34 1.01 -3.55
C LEU A 199 11.82 -0.41 -3.80
N VAL A 200 12.71 -1.25 -4.28
CA VAL A 200 12.44 -2.65 -4.60
C VAL A 200 13.24 -3.51 -3.62
N MET A 201 12.52 -4.41 -2.96
CA MET A 201 13.08 -5.51 -2.18
C MET A 201 13.16 -6.75 -3.07
N ARG A 202 14.34 -7.36 -3.17
CA ARG A 202 14.52 -8.72 -3.70
C ARG A 202 15.60 -9.42 -2.91
N ASP A 203 15.33 -10.65 -2.46
CA ASP A 203 16.26 -11.50 -1.71
C ASP A 203 16.89 -10.79 -0.49
N GLY A 204 16.09 -9.99 0.25
CA GLY A 204 16.55 -9.22 1.41
C GLY A 204 17.40 -7.98 1.08
N VAL A 205 17.65 -7.67 -0.20
CA VAL A 205 18.43 -6.50 -0.62
C VAL A 205 17.52 -5.38 -1.13
N GLU A 206 17.71 -4.19 -0.55
CA GLU A 206 17.06 -2.95 -0.97
C GLU A 206 17.77 -2.30 -2.17
N LYS A 207 17.00 -1.99 -3.22
CA LYS A 207 17.50 -1.23 -4.38
C LYS A 207 16.53 -0.11 -4.75
N GLU A 208 17.06 1.10 -4.95
CA GLU A 208 16.27 2.20 -5.51
C GLU A 208 16.03 1.98 -7.00
N LEU A 209 14.77 2.11 -7.44
CA LEU A 209 14.47 2.16 -8.86
C LEU A 209 14.86 3.53 -9.43
N PRO A 210 15.51 3.56 -10.62
CA PRO A 210 15.87 4.81 -11.24
C PRO A 210 14.62 5.62 -11.56
N LEU A 211 14.67 6.93 -11.32
CA LEU A 211 13.64 7.85 -11.76
C LEU A 211 13.51 7.79 -13.31
N PRO A 212 12.32 8.04 -13.86
CA PRO A 212 12.13 8.05 -15.31
C PRO A 212 13.14 8.98 -15.98
N ARG A 213 13.78 8.55 -17.08
CA ARG A 213 14.83 9.34 -17.78
C ARG A 213 14.40 10.76 -18.19
N ARG A 214 13.10 11.03 -18.29
CA ARG A 214 12.55 12.36 -18.64
C ARG A 214 12.24 13.24 -17.42
N PHE A 215 12.40 12.70 -16.22
CA PHE A 215 12.13 13.42 -14.99
C PHE A 215 13.37 14.20 -14.58
N GLU A 216 13.41 15.48 -14.96
CA GLU A 216 14.42 16.42 -14.50
C GLU A 216 13.75 17.52 -13.67
N PRO A 217 14.19 17.76 -12.42
CA PRO A 217 13.68 18.85 -11.60
C PRO A 217 13.94 20.21 -12.26
N THR A 218 12.96 20.72 -12.99
CA THR A 218 13.05 22.02 -13.66
C THR A 218 12.39 23.13 -12.83
N ALA A 219 12.92 24.35 -12.93
CA ALA A 219 12.34 25.53 -12.31
C ALA A 219 11.13 26.10 -13.12
N ARG A 220 10.86 25.54 -14.29
CA ARG A 220 9.84 26.03 -15.23
C ARG A 220 8.45 25.89 -14.62
N GLY A 221 7.67 26.98 -14.67
CA GLY A 221 6.30 27.02 -14.16
C GLY A 221 6.18 27.13 -12.64
N LYS A 222 7.29 27.15 -11.88
CA LYS A 222 7.28 27.36 -10.43
C LYS A 222 7.20 28.84 -10.03
N ARG A 223 7.69 29.76 -10.89
CA ARG A 223 7.67 31.21 -10.66
C ARG A 223 6.57 31.86 -11.51
N PHE A 224 5.53 32.38 -10.86
CA PHE A 224 4.40 33.05 -11.51
C PHE A 224 3.78 34.10 -10.57
N SER A 225 2.97 35.02 -11.13
CA SER A 225 2.28 36.04 -10.34
C SER A 225 1.08 35.44 -9.61
N ILE A 226 1.06 35.55 -8.28
CA ILE A 226 -0.03 35.08 -7.42
C ILE A 226 -1.09 36.19 -7.30
N PRO A 227 -2.40 35.90 -7.41
CA PRO A 227 -3.47 36.86 -7.15
C PRO A 227 -3.41 37.40 -5.71
N LYS A 228 -3.88 38.63 -5.50
CA LYS A 228 -4.07 39.16 -4.15
C LYS A 228 -5.17 38.36 -3.43
N HIS A 229 -4.97 38.09 -2.15
CA HIS A 229 -5.99 37.53 -1.28
C HIS A 229 -7.23 38.45 -1.24
N VAL A 230 -8.42 37.87 -1.37
CA VAL A 230 -9.70 38.58 -1.31
C VAL A 230 -10.63 37.86 -0.35
N GLY A 231 -10.94 38.50 0.79
CA GLY A 231 -11.90 37.97 1.76
C GLY A 231 -13.37 38.11 1.35
N GLY A 232 -14.26 37.62 2.22
CA GLY A 232 -15.73 37.72 2.06
C GLY A 232 -16.38 36.48 1.43
N ARG A 233 -17.72 36.39 1.51
CA ARG A 233 -18.50 35.20 1.07
C ARG A 233 -18.37 34.89 -0.44
N HIS A 234 -18.05 35.89 -1.25
CA HIS A 234 -17.90 35.77 -2.71
C HIS A 234 -16.46 36.01 -3.18
N GLY A 235 -15.48 35.99 -2.27
CA GLY A 235 -14.06 36.02 -2.63
C GLY A 235 -13.70 34.83 -3.52
N LYS A 236 -12.76 35.03 -4.46
CA LYS A 236 -12.16 33.88 -5.16
C LYS A 236 -11.42 33.04 -4.14
N LYS A 237 -11.50 31.71 -4.28
CA LYS A 237 -10.72 30.80 -3.43
C LYS A 237 -9.24 31.10 -3.60
N ASP A 238 -8.55 31.17 -2.47
CA ASP A 238 -7.10 31.35 -2.46
C ASP A 238 -6.41 30.11 -3.04
N ILE A 239 -5.23 30.35 -3.61
CA ILE A 239 -4.35 29.29 -4.04
C ILE A 239 -3.78 28.63 -2.79
N ILE A 240 -3.79 27.30 -2.76
CA ILE A 240 -3.20 26.55 -1.66
C ILE A 240 -1.68 26.54 -1.85
N LEU A 241 -0.97 27.13 -0.88
CA LEU A 241 0.49 27.32 -0.89
C LEU A 241 1.21 26.62 0.27
N SER A 242 0.48 26.22 1.32
CA SER A 242 1.02 25.55 2.50
C SER A 242 0.07 24.45 2.98
N GLU A 243 0.60 23.57 3.83
CA GLU A 243 -0.13 22.44 4.39
C GLU A 243 -1.32 22.88 5.27
N ASP A 244 -1.17 23.93 6.07
CA ASP A 244 -2.24 24.42 6.93
C ASP A 244 -3.44 24.93 6.13
N VAL A 245 -3.18 25.65 5.03
CA VAL A 245 -4.20 26.14 4.10
C VAL A 245 -4.90 24.97 3.41
N LEU A 246 -4.15 23.93 3.03
CA LEU A 246 -4.72 22.70 2.47
C LEU A 246 -5.67 22.02 3.46
N ASN A 247 -5.24 21.90 4.71
CA ASN A 247 -6.02 21.26 5.78
C ASN A 247 -7.30 22.04 6.10
N GLU A 248 -7.27 23.37 6.08
CA GLU A 248 -8.46 24.21 6.19
C GLU A 248 -9.44 24.00 5.03
N GLU A 249 -8.95 24.02 3.80
CA GLU A 249 -9.80 23.82 2.63
C GLU A 249 -10.39 22.40 2.58
N ARG A 250 -9.62 21.37 2.96
CA ARG A 250 -10.12 19.99 3.13
C ARG A 250 -11.21 19.91 4.21
N ARG A 251 -11.05 20.61 5.35
CA ARG A 251 -12.09 20.69 6.38
C ARG A 251 -13.37 21.35 5.88
N LYS A 252 -13.25 22.51 5.20
CA LYS A 252 -14.40 23.21 4.58
C LYS A 252 -15.08 22.33 3.52
N PHE A 253 -14.30 21.60 2.73
CA PHE A 253 -14.80 20.64 1.75
C PHE A 253 -15.62 19.53 2.42
N ARG A 254 -15.07 18.86 3.45
CA ARG A 254 -15.79 17.82 4.22
C ARG A 254 -17.08 18.35 4.84
N TRP A 255 -17.03 19.51 5.52
CA TRP A 255 -18.18 20.12 6.19
C TRP A 255 -19.32 20.47 5.24
N SER A 256 -18.98 21.03 4.08
CA SER A 256 -19.97 21.47 3.11
C SER A 256 -20.61 20.32 2.31
N GLY A 257 -20.28 19.06 2.64
CA GLY A 257 -20.80 17.87 1.95
C GLY A 257 -19.96 17.49 0.73
N GLY A 258 -18.64 17.65 0.82
CA GLY A 258 -17.68 17.13 -0.16
C GLY A 258 -18.05 15.71 -0.54
N ALA A 259 -18.12 15.45 -1.86
CA ALA A 259 -18.76 14.29 -2.49
C ALA A 259 -19.02 13.15 -1.51
N ARG A 260 -20.18 13.17 -0.83
CA ARG A 260 -20.66 11.95 -0.19
C ARG A 260 -20.79 10.99 -1.36
N LYS A 261 -19.87 10.02 -1.47
CA LYS A 261 -20.22 8.78 -2.12
C LYS A 261 -21.42 8.34 -1.30
N THR A 262 -22.62 8.53 -1.84
CA THR A 262 -23.74 7.73 -1.36
C THR A 262 -23.17 6.32 -1.37
N PRO A 263 -23.19 5.61 -0.22
CA PRO A 263 -22.87 4.19 -0.25
C PRO A 263 -23.71 3.67 -1.41
N GLN A 264 -23.09 2.97 -2.36
CA GLN A 264 -23.84 2.36 -3.46
C GLN A 264 -24.95 1.59 -2.78
N ALA A 265 -26.13 2.19 -2.74
CA ALA A 265 -27.31 1.51 -2.33
C ALA A 265 -27.43 0.47 -3.42
N GLU A 266 -27.32 -0.79 -3.04
CA GLU A 266 -27.92 -1.87 -3.80
C GLU A 266 -29.40 -1.47 -3.94
N GLY A 267 -29.73 -0.72 -5.00
CA GLY A 267 -30.93 0.11 -4.97
C GLY A 267 -31.08 1.07 -6.14
N THR A 268 -31.46 0.51 -7.28
CA THR A 268 -32.14 1.15 -8.42
C THR A 268 -31.31 2.01 -9.40
N PHE A 269 -31.48 1.65 -10.68
CA PHE A 269 -30.87 2.22 -11.90
C PHE A 269 -31.16 3.71 -12.16
N PHE A 270 -31.94 4.39 -11.32
CA PHE A 270 -32.59 5.67 -11.64
C PHE A 270 -32.29 6.84 -10.68
N GLU A 271 -31.20 6.80 -9.89
CA GLU A 271 -30.79 7.97 -9.11
C GLU A 271 -29.90 8.94 -9.92
N PRO A 272 -30.22 10.24 -9.97
CA PRO A 272 -29.38 11.22 -10.63
C PRO A 272 -28.04 11.38 -9.89
N ARG A 273 -26.93 11.17 -10.59
CA ARG A 273 -25.58 11.40 -10.03
C ARG A 273 -25.41 12.88 -9.67
N ALA A 274 -25.23 13.16 -8.38
CA ALA A 274 -24.75 14.46 -7.94
C ALA A 274 -23.37 14.74 -8.56
N MET A 275 -23.20 15.93 -9.17
CA MET A 275 -21.87 16.31 -9.68
C MET A 275 -20.89 16.44 -8.51
N PRO A 276 -19.75 15.74 -8.53
CA PRO A 276 -18.78 15.84 -7.46
C PRO A 276 -18.22 17.26 -7.42
N ARG A 277 -18.19 17.85 -6.23
CA ARG A 277 -17.48 19.11 -6.01
C ARG A 277 -15.99 18.89 -6.25
N GLN A 278 -15.33 19.85 -6.90
CA GLN A 278 -13.89 19.80 -7.11
C GLN A 278 -13.16 19.83 -5.77
N GLU A 279 -12.24 18.88 -5.60
CA GLU A 279 -11.36 18.81 -4.43
C GLU A 279 -10.43 20.02 -4.37
N PRO A 280 -9.92 20.37 -3.16
CA PRO A 280 -8.91 21.40 -3.00
C PRO A 280 -7.67 21.06 -3.85
N GLN A 281 -7.18 22.01 -4.64
CA GLN A 281 -6.03 21.81 -5.52
C GLN A 281 -4.89 22.78 -5.13
N TYR A 282 -3.68 22.24 -5.03
CA TYR A 282 -2.46 23.03 -4.79
C TYR A 282 -2.08 23.85 -6.02
N GLY A 283 -1.64 25.10 -5.80
CA GLY A 283 -1.18 25.94 -6.91
C GLY A 283 -2.22 26.10 -8.03
N TYR A 284 -1.78 25.82 -9.25
CA TYR A 284 -2.63 25.71 -10.45
C TYR A 284 -2.73 24.25 -10.95
N GLY A 285 -2.47 23.27 -10.07
CA GLY A 285 -2.48 21.86 -10.41
C GLY A 285 -1.38 21.44 -11.38
N ASN A 286 -1.72 20.51 -12.27
CA ASN A 286 -0.81 19.93 -13.27
C ASN A 286 -0.56 20.83 -14.50
N VAL A 287 -0.95 22.11 -14.43
CA VAL A 287 -0.83 23.05 -15.55
C VAL A 287 0.20 24.11 -15.23
N ASN A 288 1.17 24.30 -16.13
CA ASN A 288 2.12 25.40 -16.04
C ASN A 288 1.38 26.75 -16.20
N PRO A 289 1.33 27.62 -15.17
CA PRO A 289 0.59 28.89 -15.22
C PRO A 289 1.10 29.85 -16.30
N ASN A 290 2.38 29.74 -16.63
CA ASN A 290 3.04 30.59 -17.61
C ASN A 290 2.85 30.10 -19.06
N GLN A 291 2.23 28.93 -19.26
CA GLN A 291 1.99 28.40 -20.59
C GLN A 291 0.87 29.21 -21.27
N PRO A 292 1.08 29.70 -22.50
CA PRO A 292 0.03 30.39 -23.23
C PRO A 292 -1.15 29.44 -23.45
N ARG A 293 -2.35 29.89 -23.07
CA ARG A 293 -3.59 29.15 -23.36
C ARG A 293 -4.09 29.54 -24.74
N HIS A 294 -4.54 28.57 -25.53
CA HIS A 294 -5.28 28.85 -26.76
C HIS A 294 -6.52 29.69 -26.42
N LEU A 295 -6.61 30.88 -27.01
CA LEU A 295 -7.73 31.78 -26.82
C LEU A 295 -8.96 31.22 -27.53
N LEU A 296 -9.76 30.41 -26.84
CA LEU A 296 -11.18 30.27 -27.18
C LEU A 296 -11.83 31.61 -26.86
N GLY A 297 -12.12 32.37 -27.92
CA GLY A 297 -12.33 33.82 -27.89
C GLY A 297 -13.20 34.33 -26.74
N LYS A 298 -12.67 35.28 -25.97
CA LYS A 298 -13.51 36.16 -25.17
C LYS A 298 -14.40 36.93 -26.14
N LYS A 299 -15.71 36.67 -26.13
CA LYS A 299 -16.69 37.56 -26.80
C LYS A 299 -16.34 38.99 -26.41
N LYS A 300 -15.94 39.81 -27.38
CA LYS A 300 -15.77 41.27 -27.21
C LYS A 300 -17.06 41.76 -26.55
N LYS A 301 -16.98 42.23 -25.29
CA LYS A 301 -18.05 43.07 -24.73
C LYS A 301 -18.14 44.27 -25.67
N SER A 302 -19.19 44.33 -26.48
CA SER A 302 -19.48 45.49 -27.29
C SER A 302 -19.67 46.67 -26.34
N ASN A 303 -18.79 47.65 -26.39
CA ASN A 303 -19.09 48.98 -25.89
C ASN A 303 -20.27 49.51 -26.72
N ARG A 304 -21.48 49.38 -26.18
CA ARG A 304 -22.61 50.18 -26.64
C ARG A 304 -22.49 51.52 -25.92
N LYS A 305 -22.04 52.54 -26.67
CA LYS A 305 -22.24 53.95 -26.34
C LYS A 305 -23.74 54.25 -26.28
#